data_AF-A0A553UZ64-F1
#
_entry.id   AF-A0A553UZ64-F1
#
_cell.length_a   1.000
_cell.length_b   1.000
_cell.length_c   1.000
_cell.angle_alpha   90.00
_cell.angle_beta   90.00
_cell.angle_gamma   90.00
#
_symmetry.space_group_name_H-M   'P 1'
#
loop_
_entity.id
_entity.type
_entity.pdbx_description
1 polymer ?
#
loop_
_entity_poly.entity_id
_entity_poly.type
_entity_poly.pdbx_seq_one_letter_code
_entity_poly.pdbx_strand_id
1 'polypeptide(L)' 'MPDAHQLHAGRLMTHVSELPRDQPVLVYCQDGSRSAAAVSLLRAEGFENVAELDGGYDAWACQSGAVA' A
#
# COMPACT_ATOMS: atom_id res chain seq x y z
N MET A 1 3.14 0.19 9.84
CA MET A 1 1.88 -0.02 10.59
C MET A 1 1.87 -1.43 11.15
N PRO A 2 1.24 -1.66 12.33
CA PRO A 2 0.94 -2.99 12.82
C PRO A 2 0.18 -3.81 11.75
N ASP A 3 0.45 -5.11 11.66
CA ASP A 3 -0.20 -6.06 10.72
C ASP A 3 -0.06 -5.75 9.22
N ALA A 4 0.86 -4.85 8.82
CA ALA A 4 1.10 -4.57 7.42
C ALA A 4 1.86 -5.71 6.71
N HIS A 5 1.38 -6.09 5.52
CA HIS A 5 2.05 -7.06 4.68
C HIS A 5 3.12 -6.39 3.80
N GLN A 6 4.37 -6.89 3.87
CA GLN A 6 5.50 -6.31 3.14
C GLN A 6 5.64 -6.97 1.77
N LEU A 7 5.35 -6.22 0.70
CA LEU A 7 5.60 -6.64 -0.68
C LEU A 7 6.50 -5.62 -1.38
N HIS A 8 7.53 -6.12 -2.07
CA HIS A 8 8.40 -5.27 -2.86
C HIS A 8 7.63 -4.73 -4.07
N ALA A 9 7.60 -3.41 -4.28
CA ALA A 9 6.83 -2.78 -5.36
C ALA A 9 7.15 -3.37 -6.75
N GLY A 10 8.43 -3.60 -7.05
CA GLY A 10 8.86 -4.22 -8.32
C GLY A 10 8.53 -5.71 -8.48
N ARG A 11 7.99 -6.37 -7.44
CA ARG A 11 7.54 -7.77 -7.45
C ARG A 11 6.03 -7.90 -7.16
N LEU A 12 5.31 -6.79 -7.10
CA LEU A 12 3.89 -6.74 -6.75
C LEU A 12 3.06 -7.65 -7.67
N MET A 13 3.28 -7.56 -8.98
CA MET A 13 2.54 -8.36 -9.96
C MET A 13 2.82 -9.87 -9.86
N THR A 14 3.99 -10.26 -9.35
CA THR A 14 4.30 -11.67 -9.11
C THR A 14 3.50 -12.26 -7.94
N HIS A 15 3.12 -11.41 -6.97
CA HIS A 15 2.40 -11.81 -5.76
C HIS A 15 0.96 -11.29 -5.74
N VAL A 16 0.45 -10.78 -6.87
CA VAL A 16 -0.87 -10.14 -6.95
C VAL A 16 -2.00 -11.08 -6.57
N SER A 17 -1.83 -12.39 -6.80
CA SER A 17 -2.77 -13.44 -6.43
C SER A 17 -2.86 -13.70 -4.92
N GLU A 18 -1.88 -13.25 -4.13
CA GLU A 18 -1.87 -13.35 -2.67
C GLU A 18 -2.68 -12.23 -2.02
N LEU A 19 -3.01 -11.19 -2.79
CA LEU A 19 -3.78 -10.06 -2.30
C LEU A 19 -5.27 -10.38 -2.28
N PRO A 20 -5.97 -10.06 -1.19
CA PRO A 20 -7.40 -10.30 -1.08
C PRO A 20 -8.16 -9.34 -2.02
N ARG A 21 -9.10 -9.88 -2.80
CA ARG A 21 -9.85 -9.12 -3.81
C ARG A 21 -11.19 -8.58 -3.30
N ASP A 22 -11.69 -9.15 -2.21
CA ASP A 22 -13.00 -8.90 -1.60
C ASP A 22 -12.94 -7.94 -0.41
N GLN A 23 -11.76 -7.41 -0.08
CA GLN A 23 -11.57 -6.46 1.01
C GLN A 23 -10.83 -5.19 0.54
N PRO A 24 -10.95 -4.07 1.28
CA PRO A 24 -10.16 -2.87 1.01
C PRO A 24 -8.65 -3.14 1.15
N VAL A 25 -7.87 -2.65 0.19
CA VAL A 25 -6.40 -2.70 0.19
C VAL A 25 -5.86 -1.28 0.37
N LEU A 26 -5.21 -1.03 1.51
CA LEU A 26 -4.47 0.21 1.76
C LEU A 26 -2.99 -0.02 1.41
N VAL A 27 -2.48 0.76 0.46
CA VAL A 27 -1.09 0.69 0.01
C VAL A 27 -0.33 1.92 0.51
N TYR A 28 0.87 1.70 1.03
CA TYR A 28 1.75 2.78 1.44
C TYR A 28 3.21 2.41 1.24
N CYS A 29 4.06 3.41 1.09
CA CYS A 29 5.50 3.27 1.22
C CYS A 29 6.02 4.28 2.26
N GLN A 30 7.27 4.72 2.15
CA GLN A 30 7.82 5.69 3.09
C GLN A 30 7.14 7.07 2.96
N ASP A 31 7.06 7.59 1.74
CA ASP A 31 6.67 8.98 1.44
C ASP A 31 5.54 9.12 0.39
N GLY A 32 5.08 8.01 -0.20
CA GLY A 32 4.05 7.97 -1.26
C GLY A 32 4.59 7.64 -2.66
N SER A 33 5.87 7.90 -2.95
CA SER A 33 6.43 7.78 -4.32
C SER A 33 6.29 6.40 -4.95
N ARG A 34 6.49 5.32 -4.17
CA ARG A 34 6.42 3.93 -4.64
C ARG A 34 5.01 3.36 -4.59
N SER A 35 4.20 3.80 -3.64
CA SER A 35 2.83 3.32 -3.45
C SER A 35 1.91 3.82 -4.56
N ALA A 36 2.13 5.01 -5.11
CA ALA A 36 1.33 5.54 -6.21
C ALA A 36 1.34 4.60 -7.42
N ALA A 37 2.53 4.12 -7.83
CA ALA A 37 2.67 3.16 -8.92
C ALA A 37 2.01 1.81 -8.61
N ALA A 38 2.15 1.31 -7.38
CA ALA A 38 1.51 0.08 -6.94
C ALA A 38 -0.02 0.17 -6.98
N VAL A 39 -0.60 1.29 -6.53
CA VAL A 39 -2.05 1.52 -6.59
C VAL A 39 -2.55 1.57 -8.03
N SER A 40 -1.83 2.25 -8.93
CA SER A 40 -2.18 2.26 -10.35
C SER A 40 -2.18 0.84 -10.96
N LEU A 41 -1.18 0.02 -10.62
CA LEU A 41 -1.11 -1.35 -11.09
C LEU A 41 -2.25 -2.22 -10.53
N LEU A 42 -2.54 -2.14 -9.24
CA LEU A 42 -3.64 -2.92 -8.64
C LEU A 42 -5.00 -2.54 -9.22
N ARG A 43 -5.24 -1.25 -9.45
CA ARG A 43 -6.47 -0.80 -10.14
C ARG A 43 -6.56 -1.34 -11.57
N ALA A 44 -5.43 -1.37 -12.30
CA ALA A 44 -5.38 -1.96 -13.64
C ALA A 44 -5.64 -3.48 -13.63
N GLU A 45 -5.23 -4.18 -12.57
CA GLU A 45 -5.50 -5.61 -12.33
C GLU A 45 -6.91 -5.90 -11.78
N GLY A 46 -7.78 -4.89 -11.75
CA GLY A 46 -9.19 -5.02 -11.38
C GLY A 46 -9.47 -5.05 -9.88
N PHE A 47 -8.54 -4.57 -9.03
CA PHE A 47 -8.86 -4.33 -7.63
C PHE A 47 -9.74 -3.08 -7.52
N GLU A 48 -10.99 -3.27 -7.09
CA GLU A 48 -11.98 -2.20 -7.04
C GLU A 48 -11.80 -1.29 -5.81
N ASN A 49 -11.26 -1.83 -4.71
CA ASN A 49 -11.14 -1.13 -3.44
C ASN A 49 -9.68 -0.94 -3.02
N VAL A 50 -8.98 -0.02 -3.70
CA VAL A 50 -7.57 0.30 -3.43
C VAL A 50 -7.40 1.77 -3.07
N ALA A 51 -6.84 2.02 -1.90
CA ALA A 51 -6.49 3.34 -1.39
C ALA A 51 -4.97 3.48 -1.20
N GLU A 52 -4.50 4.72 -1.32
CA GLU A 52 -3.13 5.09 -0.96
C GLU A 52 -3.15 5.87 0.36
N LEU A 53 -2.16 5.63 1.21
CA LEU A 53 -1.91 6.47 2.37
C LEU A 53 -1.13 7.73 1.96
N ASP A 54 -1.79 8.88 1.99
CA ASP A 54 -1.18 10.16 1.68
C ASP A 54 -0.01 10.48 2.63
N GLY A 55 1.10 10.95 2.05
CA GLY A 55 2.36 11.19 2.76
C GLY A 55 3.06 9.93 3.31
N GLY A 56 2.54 8.73 3.04
CA GLY A 56 3.15 7.46 3.39
C GLY A 56 3.28 7.20 4.90
N TYR A 57 4.20 6.30 5.24
CA TYR A 57 4.48 5.94 6.63
C TYR A 57 4.97 7.14 7.46
N ASP A 58 5.74 8.05 6.86
CA ASP A 58 6.30 9.20 7.56
C ASP A 58 5.18 10.13 8.08
N ALA A 59 4.18 10.43 7.24
CA ALA A 59 3.02 11.21 7.64
C ALA A 59 2.17 10.48 8.69
N TRP A 60 2.01 9.16 8.56
CA TRP A 60 1.28 8.37 9.55
C TRP A 60 1.99 8.32 10.90
N ALA A 61 3.30 8.11 10.93
CA ALA A 61 4.08 8.03 12.15
C ALA A 61 4.05 9.35 12.91
N CYS A 62 4.17 10.47 12.19
CA CYS A 62 4.08 11.81 12.75
C CYS A 62 2.71 12.08 13.39
N GLN A 63 1.61 11.69 12.74
CA GLN A 63 0.25 11.92 13.23
C GLN A 63 -0.16 10.96 14.35
N SER A 64 0.30 9.71 14.32
CA SER A 64 -0.15 8.66 15.23
C SER A 64 0.58 8.67 16.57
N GLY A 65 1.59 9.53 16.74
CA GLY A 65 2.54 9.43 17.86
C GLY A 65 3.29 8.09 17.86
N ALA A 66 3.25 7.34 16.76
CA ALA A 66 3.93 6.05 16.57
C ALA A 66 5.42 6.23 16.25
N VAL A 67 5.95 7.43 16.53
CA VAL A 67 7.37 7.72 16.54
C VAL A 67 7.95 6.98 17.74
N ALA A 68 8.77 5.96 17.44
CA ALA A 68 9.69 5.40 18.42
C ALA A 68 10.69 6.46 18.88
#